data_AF-A0A1J4K019-F1
#
_entry.id   AF-A0A1J4K019-F1
#
_cell.length_a   1.000
_cell.length_b   1.000
_cell.length_c   1.000
_cell.angle_alpha   90.00
_cell.angle_beta   90.00
_cell.angle_gamma   90.00
#
_symmetry.space_group_name_H-M   'P 1'
#
loop_
_entity.id
_entity.type
_entity.pdbx_description
1 polymer ?
#
loop_
_entity_poly.entity_id
_entity_poly.type
_entity_poly.pdbx_seq_one_letter_code
_entity_poly.pdbx_strand_id
1 'polypeptide(L)'
;MANGNFFPMSHFKAVLKRRSIMIKRSVKSIISSIIGAMIFSIFVIGIYWLMMSLMKSKGKVVSFDRYKTDRPDLVFIGNSHLNDELAPHLAKMQLDESGLKSTINKYQDVNTFNDQLYDNFSQSNFYLSIPFGININRDSPTPYDISLLYNSTPNTEYETTEELNMIAFVNLNRAIWKMELGEDKDFEVINHPLTERSSQSMFGYIGPLLIICGLLTVIPLIMTQPNTDIQGETRSFMQSCTLKLAPYWVATFLIDFCIWVIITTLMWGVFNIGMIVAFHDNLFNSWYALVMAGPSFILFIYVLAFIFKKPDSASRQAFLILVLTILIPLIVQMLRQKPNPIALDWIYSLFPHIALQQLLGYMLGNVGSAKQNLSYYFKWTHSMPLLIMQIVDIPIYIIIITIIEATRTHIQRKLAKMSFGGYSDFFKQAKSKHFVSQEALVMENEVHLSHDYAVRVEDVSRLFINTAGEPIPAVNNVSLGVKEGSLFGFLGANGAGKTTLIRMITGLLSASSGSIEIFGVPIEDVKDRTVLSICPQFNNHLFNELTPREHFQI
;
A
#
# COMPACT_ATOMS: atom_id res chain seq x y z
N MET A 1 23.56 -10.03 -42.77
CA MET A 1 22.12 -10.12 -42.45
C MET A 1 21.95 -10.89 -41.15
N ALA A 2 21.97 -10.22 -40.00
CA ALA A 2 21.62 -10.85 -38.72
C ALA A 2 20.12 -10.69 -38.52
N ASN A 3 19.37 -11.81 -38.51
CA ASN A 3 17.97 -11.83 -38.13
C ASN A 3 17.83 -11.08 -36.79
N GLY A 4 17.11 -9.96 -36.83
CA GLY A 4 16.88 -9.06 -35.71
C GLY A 4 15.98 -9.70 -34.66
N ASN A 5 16.44 -10.77 -34.03
CA ASN A 5 15.65 -11.53 -33.08
C ASN A 5 15.43 -10.66 -31.84
N PHE A 6 14.23 -10.11 -31.67
CA PHE A 6 13.89 -9.18 -30.58
C PHE A 6 14.25 -9.76 -29.21
N PHE A 7 14.22 -11.09 -29.08
CA PHE A 7 14.53 -11.83 -27.86
C PHE A 7 15.58 -12.94 -28.12
N PRO A 8 16.89 -12.63 -28.08
CA PRO A 8 17.94 -13.62 -28.20
C PRO A 8 17.98 -14.51 -26.95
N MET A 9 17.77 -15.82 -27.13
CA MET A 9 17.73 -16.76 -26.00
C MET A 9 19.07 -16.86 -25.26
N SER A 10 20.19 -16.61 -25.95
CA SER A 10 21.52 -16.51 -25.33
C SER A 10 21.58 -15.37 -24.30
N HIS A 11 21.07 -14.19 -24.65
CA HIS A 11 21.02 -13.03 -23.75
C HIS A 11 20.13 -13.33 -22.53
N PHE A 12 18.96 -13.95 -22.76
CA PHE A 12 18.07 -14.32 -21.67
C PHE A 12 18.74 -15.28 -20.69
N LYS A 13 19.38 -16.35 -21.19
CA LYS A 13 20.12 -17.30 -20.34
C LYS A 13 21.25 -16.64 -19.56
N ALA A 14 22.00 -15.72 -20.17
CA ALA A 14 23.10 -14.99 -19.54
C ALA A 14 22.60 -14.11 -18.38
N VAL A 15 21.56 -13.30 -18.61
CA VAL A 15 20.97 -12.46 -17.54
C VAL A 15 20.34 -13.32 -16.45
N LEU A 16 19.63 -14.38 -16.81
CA LEU A 16 19.01 -15.28 -15.84
C LEU A 16 20.07 -15.94 -14.95
N LYS A 17 21.18 -16.40 -15.54
CA LYS A 17 22.32 -16.98 -14.81
C LYS A 17 22.97 -15.96 -13.88
N ARG A 18 23.26 -14.74 -14.38
CA ARG A 18 23.77 -13.62 -13.55
C ARG A 18 22.87 -13.41 -12.33
N ARG A 19 21.58 -13.26 -12.58
CA ARG A 19 20.60 -12.90 -11.54
C ARG A 19 20.41 -14.04 -10.53
N SER A 20 20.44 -15.29 -10.99
CA SER A 20 20.43 -16.47 -10.10
C SER A 20 21.68 -16.53 -9.20
N ILE A 21 22.87 -16.26 -9.74
CA ILE A 21 24.11 -16.23 -8.93
C ILE A 21 24.07 -15.09 -7.91
N MET A 22 23.60 -13.91 -8.30
CA MET A 22 23.46 -12.77 -7.39
C MET A 22 22.54 -13.11 -6.22
N ILE A 23 21.38 -13.72 -6.47
CA ILE A 23 20.46 -14.20 -5.41
C ILE A 23 21.15 -15.20 -4.50
N LYS A 24 21.85 -16.18 -5.08
CA LYS A 24 22.55 -17.22 -4.32
C LYS A 24 23.60 -16.62 -3.37
N ARG A 25 24.17 -15.46 -3.73
CA ARG A 25 25.15 -14.73 -2.90
C ARG A 25 24.50 -13.67 -2.01
N SER A 26 23.30 -13.20 -2.33
CA SER A 26 22.49 -12.29 -1.51
C SER A 26 21.45 -12.99 -0.63
N VAL A 27 21.60 -14.31 -0.40
CA VAL A 27 20.71 -15.12 0.46
C VAL A 27 20.48 -14.48 1.83
N LYS A 28 21.51 -13.84 2.43
CA LYS A 28 21.35 -13.11 3.70
C LYS A 28 20.32 -11.98 3.62
N SER A 29 20.30 -11.22 2.52
CA SER A 29 19.34 -10.13 2.31
C SER A 29 17.94 -10.69 2.07
N ILE A 30 17.81 -11.77 1.31
CA ILE A 30 16.52 -12.44 1.07
C ILE A 30 15.95 -13.00 2.37
N ILE A 31 16.77 -13.69 3.17
CA ILE A 31 16.40 -14.20 4.48
C ILE A 31 15.97 -13.05 5.39
N SER A 32 16.71 -11.93 5.40
CA SER A 32 16.33 -10.75 6.18
C SER A 32 14.97 -10.19 5.76
N SER A 33 14.67 -10.11 4.46
CA SER A 33 13.36 -9.67 3.97
C SER A 33 12.24 -10.65 4.34
N ILE A 34 12.49 -11.96 4.26
CA ILE A 34 11.54 -13.00 4.69
C ILE A 34 11.27 -12.89 6.19
N ILE A 35 12.31 -12.77 7.02
CA ILE A 35 12.19 -12.58 8.46
C ILE A 35 11.39 -11.31 8.77
N GLY A 36 11.65 -10.21 8.05
CA GLY A 36 10.87 -8.98 8.18
C GLY A 36 9.38 -9.19 7.95
N ALA A 37 9.01 -9.84 6.84
CA ALA A 37 7.62 -10.17 6.53
C ALA A 37 7.00 -11.12 7.58
N MET A 38 7.76 -12.09 8.08
CA MET A 38 7.31 -13.01 9.14
C MET A 38 7.08 -12.31 10.47
N ILE A 39 7.95 -11.38 10.89
CA ILE A 39 7.77 -10.59 12.12
C ILE A 39 6.47 -9.80 12.07
N PHE A 40 6.21 -9.12 10.94
CA PHE A 40 4.93 -8.42 10.75
C PHE A 40 3.74 -9.38 10.78
N SER A 41 3.88 -10.58 10.20
CA SER A 41 2.81 -11.57 10.22
C SER A 41 2.49 -12.07 11.63
N ILE A 42 3.52 -12.32 12.45
CA ILE A 42 3.37 -12.68 13.86
C ILE A 42 2.71 -11.52 14.64
N PHE A 43 3.10 -10.28 14.34
CA PHE A 43 2.48 -9.10 14.93
C PHE A 43 0.98 -8.99 14.58
N VAL A 44 0.60 -9.26 13.33
CA VAL A 44 -0.81 -9.31 12.91
C VAL A 44 -1.58 -10.41 13.65
N ILE A 45 -0.98 -11.60 13.82
CA ILE A 45 -1.58 -12.70 14.61
C ILE A 45 -1.79 -12.26 16.06
N GLY A 46 -0.80 -11.57 16.65
CA GLY A 46 -0.91 -11.01 18.00
C GLY A 46 -2.07 -10.01 18.12
N ILE A 47 -2.21 -9.10 17.17
CA ILE A 47 -3.33 -8.14 17.12
C ILE A 47 -4.67 -8.86 16.97
N TYR A 48 -4.76 -9.88 16.12
CA TYR A 48 -5.97 -10.67 15.93
C TYR A 48 -6.44 -11.30 17.25
N TRP A 49 -5.55 -12.01 17.95
CA TRP A 49 -5.88 -12.66 19.22
C TRP A 49 -6.15 -11.66 20.34
N LEU A 50 -5.42 -10.54 20.38
CA LEU A 50 -5.69 -9.45 21.31
C LEU A 50 -7.10 -8.88 21.08
N MET A 51 -7.47 -8.61 19.84
CA MET A 51 -8.79 -8.09 19.49
C MET A 51 -9.91 -9.06 19.86
N MET A 52 -9.75 -10.35 19.54
CA MET A 52 -10.70 -11.39 19.94
C MET A 52 -10.83 -11.49 21.47
N SER A 53 -9.74 -11.32 22.21
CA SER A 53 -9.76 -11.33 23.69
C SER A 53 -10.47 -10.11 24.26
N LEU A 54 -10.20 -8.91 23.72
CA LEU A 54 -10.82 -7.66 24.17
C LEU A 54 -12.32 -7.60 23.87
N MET A 55 -12.76 -8.21 22.76
CA MET A 55 -14.15 -8.19 22.32
C MET A 55 -14.99 -9.35 22.86
N LYS A 56 -14.40 -10.26 23.66
CA LYS A 56 -15.17 -11.29 24.38
C LYS A 56 -16.18 -10.60 25.30
N SER A 57 -17.46 -10.85 25.02
CA SER A 57 -18.54 -10.40 25.87
C SER A 57 -18.35 -10.96 27.29
N LYS A 58 -18.23 -10.05 28.27
CA LYS A 58 -18.41 -10.40 29.67
C LYS A 58 -19.89 -10.24 29.96
N GLY A 59 -20.60 -11.36 30.09
CA GLY A 59 -21.98 -11.35 30.55
C GLY A 59 -22.05 -10.62 31.88
N LYS A 60 -22.85 -9.57 31.96
CA LYS A 60 -23.14 -8.86 33.21
C LYS A 60 -24.56 -9.21 33.62
N VAL A 61 -24.77 -9.47 34.91
CA VAL A 61 -26.10 -9.65 35.48
C VAL A 61 -26.96 -8.42 35.14
N VAL A 62 -28.22 -8.66 34.78
CA VAL A 62 -29.21 -7.62 34.57
C VAL A 62 -29.71 -7.17 35.94
N SER A 63 -29.32 -5.95 36.33
CA SER A 63 -29.62 -5.31 37.61
C SER A 63 -29.98 -3.84 37.39
N PHE A 64 -30.44 -3.16 38.44
CA PHE A 64 -30.71 -1.72 38.44
C PHE A 64 -29.47 -0.86 38.13
N ASP A 65 -28.25 -1.37 38.32
CA ASP A 65 -26.98 -0.69 37.99
C ASP A 65 -26.81 -0.38 36.51
N ARG A 66 -27.58 -1.05 35.65
CA ARG A 66 -27.55 -0.77 34.21
C ARG A 66 -28.17 0.59 33.88
N TYR A 67 -29.17 1.01 34.65
CA TYR A 67 -29.72 2.36 34.52
C TYR A 67 -28.71 3.39 35.03
N LYS A 68 -28.00 4.04 34.10
CA LYS A 68 -27.09 5.16 34.41
C LYS A 68 -27.87 6.45 34.70
N THR A 69 -28.60 6.47 35.81
CA THR A 69 -29.42 7.62 36.21
C THR A 69 -29.00 8.15 37.58
N ASP A 70 -28.87 9.48 37.72
CA ASP A 70 -28.53 10.11 39.00
C ASP A 70 -29.71 10.14 40.00
N ARG A 71 -30.93 9.90 39.51
CA ARG A 71 -32.15 9.79 40.31
C ARG A 71 -33.00 8.64 39.77
N PRO A 72 -33.27 7.61 40.59
CA PRO A 72 -34.10 6.51 40.17
C PRO A 72 -35.52 6.64 40.70
N ASP A 73 -36.36 7.36 39.97
CA ASP A 73 -37.76 7.51 40.37
C ASP A 73 -38.60 6.36 39.80
N LEU A 74 -39.21 5.58 40.69
CA LEU A 74 -40.11 4.49 40.30
C LEU A 74 -41.54 5.03 40.16
N VAL A 75 -42.14 4.79 39.00
CA VAL A 75 -43.49 5.27 38.70
C VAL A 75 -44.48 4.12 38.74
N PHE A 76 -45.55 4.26 39.50
CA PHE A 76 -46.67 3.32 39.53
C PHE A 76 -47.95 4.04 39.12
N ILE A 77 -48.66 3.47 38.15
CA ILE A 77 -49.92 4.01 37.64
C ILE A 77 -51.04 3.02 37.94
N GLY A 78 -52.18 3.57 38.35
CA GLY A 78 -53.34 2.81 38.79
C GLY A 78 -53.34 2.56 40.29
N ASN A 79 -54.53 2.46 40.85
CA ASN A 79 -54.73 2.25 42.28
C ASN A 79 -54.97 0.75 42.53
N SER A 80 -53.92 -0.07 42.59
CA SER A 80 -54.03 -1.51 42.82
C SER A 80 -53.27 -1.89 44.11
N HIS A 81 -53.81 -2.85 44.87
CA HIS A 81 -53.11 -3.41 46.04
C HIS A 81 -51.73 -3.96 45.67
N LEU A 82 -51.62 -4.48 44.44
CA LEU A 82 -50.38 -5.00 43.89
C LEU A 82 -49.30 -3.93 43.69
N ASN A 83 -49.68 -2.67 43.36
CA ASN A 83 -48.72 -1.56 43.32
C ASN A 83 -48.15 -1.24 44.70
N ASP A 84 -48.98 -1.35 45.75
CA ASP A 84 -48.55 -1.10 47.14
C ASP A 84 -47.63 -2.21 47.66
N GLU A 85 -47.83 -3.44 47.22
CA GLU A 85 -46.97 -4.58 47.56
C GLU A 85 -45.66 -4.61 46.75
N LEU A 86 -45.69 -4.32 45.43
CA LEU A 86 -44.50 -4.39 44.57
C LEU A 86 -43.52 -3.21 44.77
N ALA A 87 -44.03 -2.01 45.06
CA ALA A 87 -43.22 -0.81 45.20
C ALA A 87 -42.08 -0.92 46.24
N PRO A 88 -42.29 -1.45 47.47
CA PRO A 88 -41.20 -1.63 48.43
C PRO A 88 -40.16 -2.65 47.97
N HIS A 89 -40.56 -3.73 47.29
CA HIS A 89 -39.62 -4.73 46.76
C HIS A 89 -38.71 -4.13 45.68
N LEU A 90 -39.26 -3.38 44.73
CA LEU A 90 -38.48 -2.71 43.67
C LEU A 90 -37.57 -1.62 44.22
N ALA A 91 -38.06 -0.81 45.18
CA ALA A 91 -37.24 0.23 45.82
C ALA A 91 -36.09 -0.35 46.64
N LYS A 92 -36.31 -1.49 47.31
CA LYS A 92 -35.28 -2.21 48.05
C LYS A 92 -34.24 -2.82 47.12
N MET A 93 -34.67 -3.53 46.06
CA MET A 93 -33.76 -4.07 45.04
C MET A 93 -32.88 -2.97 44.43
N GLN A 94 -33.47 -1.82 44.12
CA GLN A 94 -32.73 -0.70 43.57
C GLN A 94 -31.73 -0.10 44.56
N LEU A 95 -32.08 0.01 45.84
CA LEU A 95 -31.16 0.45 46.90
C LEU A 95 -30.01 -0.55 47.10
N ASP A 96 -30.30 -1.84 47.12
CA ASP A 96 -29.32 -2.91 47.35
C ASP A 96 -28.32 -3.02 46.20
N GLU A 97 -28.77 -2.81 44.96
CA GLU A 97 -27.93 -2.93 43.76
C GLU A 97 -27.20 -1.61 43.45
N SER A 98 -27.94 -0.51 43.31
CA SER A 98 -27.39 0.78 42.84
C SER A 98 -26.90 1.70 43.96
N GLY A 99 -27.24 1.41 45.22
CA GLY A 99 -26.96 2.30 46.36
C GLY A 99 -27.81 3.58 46.37
N LEU A 100 -28.71 3.76 45.40
CA LEU A 100 -29.56 4.94 45.26
C LEU A 100 -30.93 4.68 45.90
N LYS A 101 -31.40 5.65 46.70
CA LYS A 101 -32.72 5.59 47.30
C LYS A 101 -33.77 6.09 46.30
N SER A 102 -34.64 5.19 45.83
CA SER A 102 -35.70 5.52 44.90
C SER A 102 -36.81 6.36 45.54
N THR A 103 -37.39 7.29 44.78
CA THR A 103 -38.66 7.91 45.14
C THR A 103 -39.80 7.16 44.43
N ILE A 104 -40.87 6.84 45.16
CA ILE A 104 -42.03 6.14 44.62
C ILE A 104 -43.08 7.19 44.27
N ASN A 105 -43.36 7.37 42.97
CA ASN A 105 -44.35 8.31 42.47
C ASN A 105 -45.57 7.53 41.97
N LYS A 106 -46.76 7.84 42.52
CA LYS A 106 -48.01 7.16 42.19
C LYS A 106 -48.94 8.08 41.42
N TYR A 107 -49.52 7.57 40.34
CA TYR A 107 -50.45 8.30 39.48
C TYR A 107 -51.75 7.51 39.28
N GLN A 108 -52.85 8.21 39.03
CA GLN A 108 -54.16 7.56 38.85
C GLN A 108 -54.28 6.89 37.48
N ASP A 109 -53.83 7.56 36.42
CA ASP A 109 -53.92 7.10 35.04
C ASP A 109 -52.72 7.57 34.21
N VAL A 110 -52.53 6.93 33.05
CA VAL A 110 -51.39 7.18 32.15
C VAL A 110 -51.44 8.58 31.53
N ASN A 111 -52.64 9.11 31.27
CA ASN A 111 -52.78 10.43 30.65
C ASN A 111 -52.37 11.53 31.62
N THR A 112 -52.82 11.47 32.88
CA THR A 112 -52.41 12.40 33.94
C THR A 112 -50.89 12.40 34.14
N PHE A 113 -50.27 11.21 34.11
CA PHE A 113 -48.82 11.09 34.19
C PHE A 113 -48.11 11.72 32.97
N ASN A 114 -48.62 11.46 31.76
CA ASN A 114 -48.06 12.00 30.53
C ASN A 114 -48.20 13.53 30.44
N ASP A 115 -49.35 14.08 30.84
CA ASP A 115 -49.60 15.52 30.89
C ASP A 115 -48.66 16.21 31.89
N GLN A 116 -48.43 15.62 33.06
CA GLN A 116 -47.48 16.14 34.04
C GLN A 116 -46.03 16.09 33.54
N LEU A 117 -45.62 15.04 32.80
CA LEU A 117 -44.30 14.99 32.18
C LEU A 117 -44.14 16.10 31.13
N TYR A 118 -45.17 16.35 30.32
CA TYR A 118 -45.17 17.44 29.33
C TYR A 118 -45.10 18.82 29.99
N ASP A 119 -45.89 19.05 31.04
CA ASP A 119 -45.89 20.30 31.80
C ASP A 119 -44.54 20.56 32.46
N ASN A 120 -43.95 19.54 33.08
CA ASN A 120 -42.60 19.60 33.67
C ASN A 120 -41.55 19.97 32.62
N PHE A 121 -41.63 19.39 31.42
CA PHE A 121 -40.74 19.72 30.31
C PHE A 121 -40.93 21.18 29.85
N SER A 122 -42.18 21.62 29.68
CA SER A 122 -42.51 22.98 29.24
C SER A 122 -42.01 24.05 30.23
N GLN A 123 -41.98 23.73 31.52
CA GLN A 123 -41.54 24.61 32.60
C GLN A 123 -40.06 24.47 32.96
N SER A 124 -39.28 23.67 32.20
CA SER A 124 -37.87 23.36 32.47
C SER A 124 -37.61 22.76 33.87
N ASN A 125 -38.58 22.03 34.41
CA ASN A 125 -38.52 21.44 35.74
C ASN A 125 -38.21 19.93 35.67
N PHE A 126 -36.93 19.58 35.53
CA PHE A 126 -36.45 18.21 35.33
C PHE A 126 -36.15 17.47 36.64
N TYR A 127 -37.15 17.32 37.51
CA TYR A 127 -36.94 16.65 38.81
C TYR A 127 -37.09 15.12 38.75
N LEU A 128 -37.78 14.59 37.74
CA LEU A 128 -38.03 13.16 37.56
C LEU A 128 -37.06 12.53 36.56
N SER A 129 -36.39 11.46 36.97
CA SER A 129 -35.66 10.56 36.08
C SER A 129 -36.17 9.15 36.31
N ILE A 130 -36.85 8.61 35.30
CA ILE A 130 -37.65 7.40 35.44
C ILE A 130 -36.93 6.27 34.71
N PRO A 131 -36.36 5.27 35.44
CA PRO A 131 -35.75 4.10 34.83
C PRO A 131 -36.80 3.30 34.05
N PHE A 132 -37.91 3.00 34.72
CA PHE A 132 -39.15 2.47 34.15
C PHE A 132 -40.30 2.67 35.15
N GLY A 133 -41.53 2.50 34.69
CA GLY A 133 -42.76 2.55 35.47
C GLY A 133 -43.66 1.35 35.17
N ILE A 134 -44.66 1.16 36.03
CA ILE A 134 -45.59 0.03 35.98
C ILE A 134 -47.01 0.60 36.02
N ASN A 135 -47.85 0.18 35.08
CA ASN A 135 -49.27 0.48 35.06
C ASN A 135 -50.05 -0.83 35.22
N ILE A 136 -50.92 -0.91 36.22
CA ILE A 136 -51.74 -2.11 36.45
C ILE A 136 -53.20 -1.76 36.15
N ASN A 137 -53.74 -2.38 35.09
CA ASN A 137 -55.09 -2.09 34.63
C ASN A 137 -56.12 -2.89 35.44
N ARG A 138 -57.05 -2.19 36.09
CA ARG A 138 -58.12 -2.81 36.91
C ARG A 138 -59.26 -3.39 36.07
N ASP A 139 -59.43 -2.95 34.83
CA ASP A 139 -60.58 -3.29 33.98
C ASP A 139 -60.31 -4.51 33.08
N SER A 140 -59.22 -5.23 33.32
CA SER A 140 -58.81 -6.37 32.48
C SER A 140 -59.56 -7.65 32.85
N PRO A 141 -59.93 -8.49 31.87
CA PRO A 141 -60.54 -9.80 32.14
C PRO A 141 -59.55 -10.81 32.74
N THR A 142 -58.25 -10.52 32.78
CA THR A 142 -57.22 -11.34 33.43
C THR A 142 -56.98 -10.90 34.87
N PRO A 143 -56.63 -11.82 35.79
CA PRO A 143 -56.34 -11.48 37.19
C PRO A 143 -55.14 -10.54 37.37
N TYR A 144 -54.26 -10.49 36.37
CA TYR A 144 -53.13 -9.56 36.31
C TYR A 144 -53.02 -9.00 34.89
N ASP A 145 -53.04 -7.68 34.77
CA ASP A 145 -52.77 -6.93 33.54
C ASP A 145 -51.77 -5.83 33.84
N ILE A 146 -50.51 -6.10 33.50
CA ILE A 146 -49.37 -5.26 33.85
C ILE A 146 -48.78 -4.69 32.56
N SER A 147 -48.78 -3.37 32.48
CA SER A 147 -48.15 -2.59 31.42
C SER A 147 -46.87 -1.96 31.93
N LEU A 148 -45.76 -2.20 31.24
CA LEU A 148 -44.48 -1.55 31.53
C LEU A 148 -44.36 -0.24 30.76
N LEU A 149 -44.02 0.82 31.48
CA LEU A 149 -43.72 2.14 30.94
C LEU A 149 -42.21 2.31 31.00
N TYR A 150 -41.58 2.72 29.91
CA TYR A 150 -40.15 3.01 29.91
C TYR A 150 -39.91 4.21 29.01
N ASN A 151 -38.83 4.95 29.30
CA ASN A 151 -38.51 6.12 28.50
C ASN A 151 -37.95 5.68 27.14
N SER A 152 -38.69 5.95 26.06
CA SER A 152 -38.25 5.65 24.70
C SER A 152 -37.36 6.74 24.10
N THR A 153 -37.11 7.85 24.80
CA THR A 153 -36.18 8.90 24.39
C THR A 153 -34.79 8.48 24.88
N PRO A 154 -34.03 7.73 24.08
CA PRO A 154 -32.79 7.14 24.56
C PRO A 154 -31.76 8.26 24.67
N ASN A 155 -30.93 8.20 25.70
CA ASN A 155 -29.62 8.82 25.61
C ASN A 155 -28.80 7.90 24.69
N THR A 156 -28.77 8.18 23.39
CA THR A 156 -28.26 7.29 22.32
C THR A 156 -26.82 6.82 22.49
N GLU A 157 -26.10 7.37 23.47
CA GLU A 157 -24.72 7.03 23.81
C GLU A 157 -24.58 5.78 24.71
N TYR A 158 -25.62 5.33 25.42
CA TYR A 158 -25.44 4.36 26.51
C TYR A 158 -26.25 3.07 26.41
N GLU A 159 -27.54 3.11 26.08
CA GLU A 159 -28.41 1.92 26.01
C GLU A 159 -29.48 2.07 24.93
N THR A 160 -29.82 0.98 24.27
CA THR A 160 -30.93 0.94 23.30
C THR A 160 -32.27 0.84 24.02
N THR A 161 -33.34 1.35 23.41
CA THR A 161 -34.71 1.26 23.96
C THR A 161 -35.14 -0.19 24.25
N GLU A 162 -34.68 -1.14 23.44
CA GLU A 162 -34.95 -2.57 23.64
C GLU A 162 -34.24 -3.14 24.88
N GLU A 163 -33.01 -2.70 25.15
CA GLU A 163 -32.27 -3.08 26.36
C GLU A 163 -32.94 -2.54 27.62
N LEU A 164 -33.38 -1.28 27.62
CA LEU A 164 -34.11 -0.68 28.73
C LEU A 164 -35.40 -1.44 29.03
N ASN A 165 -36.16 -1.81 28.00
CA ASN A 165 -37.38 -2.63 28.16
C ASN A 165 -37.06 -4.02 28.75
N MET A 166 -36.01 -4.69 28.25
CA MET A 166 -35.58 -5.98 28.81
C MET A 166 -35.20 -5.86 30.29
N ILE A 167 -34.46 -4.81 30.67
CA ILE A 167 -34.06 -4.59 32.06
C ILE A 167 -35.28 -4.35 32.94
N ALA A 168 -36.22 -3.50 32.50
CA ALA A 168 -37.48 -3.24 33.19
C ALA A 168 -38.29 -4.53 33.43
N PHE A 169 -38.41 -5.35 32.38
CA PHE A 169 -39.10 -6.63 32.46
C PHE A 169 -38.43 -7.61 33.44
N VAL A 170 -37.11 -7.77 33.39
CA VAL A 170 -36.38 -8.64 34.30
C VAL A 170 -36.53 -8.18 35.75
N ASN A 171 -36.36 -6.89 36.03
CA ASN A 171 -36.47 -6.35 37.39
C ASN A 171 -37.88 -6.48 37.96
N LEU A 172 -38.92 -6.28 37.14
CA LEU A 172 -40.31 -6.53 37.55
C LEU A 172 -40.52 -8.00 37.93
N ASN A 173 -40.06 -8.95 37.10
CA ASN A 173 -40.23 -10.38 37.40
C ASN A 173 -39.45 -10.80 38.65
N ARG A 174 -38.24 -10.27 38.85
CA ARG A 174 -37.45 -10.49 40.08
C ARG A 174 -38.16 -9.95 41.33
N ALA A 175 -38.82 -8.79 41.22
CA ALA A 175 -39.61 -8.24 42.32
C ALA A 175 -40.84 -9.09 42.65
N ILE A 176 -41.59 -9.54 41.64
CA ILE A 176 -42.72 -10.47 41.84
C ILE A 176 -42.23 -11.79 42.46
N TRP A 177 -41.10 -12.31 42.00
CA TRP A 177 -40.51 -13.55 42.52
C TRP A 177 -40.13 -13.45 44.00
N LYS A 178 -39.50 -12.34 44.40
CA LYS A 178 -39.18 -12.04 45.81
C LYS A 178 -40.44 -11.85 46.66
N MET A 179 -41.48 -11.23 46.09
CA MET A 179 -42.76 -11.02 46.76
C MET A 179 -43.47 -12.36 47.05
N GLU A 180 -43.51 -13.28 46.08
CA GLU A 180 -44.23 -14.55 46.22
C GLU A 180 -43.44 -15.63 47.00
N LEU A 181 -42.13 -15.70 46.83
CA LEU A 181 -41.28 -16.79 47.36
C LEU A 181 -40.39 -16.37 48.53
N GLY A 182 -40.41 -15.08 48.89
CA GLY A 182 -39.61 -14.50 49.97
C GLY A 182 -38.35 -13.77 49.47
N GLU A 183 -37.94 -12.77 50.24
CA GLU A 183 -36.85 -11.83 49.92
C GLU A 183 -35.50 -12.48 49.59
N ASP A 184 -35.23 -13.63 50.22
CA ASP A 184 -33.98 -14.40 50.07
C ASP A 184 -33.94 -15.24 48.78
N LYS A 185 -35.04 -15.27 48.00
CA LYS A 185 -35.14 -16.01 46.74
C LYS A 185 -35.04 -15.02 45.57
N ASP A 186 -33.99 -15.16 44.78
CA ASP A 186 -33.74 -14.33 43.59
C ASP A 186 -33.22 -15.20 42.44
N PHE A 187 -33.31 -14.69 41.21
CA PHE A 187 -32.75 -15.32 40.02
C PHE A 187 -31.93 -14.31 39.21
N GLU A 188 -30.86 -14.80 38.59
CA GLU A 188 -29.98 -13.97 37.77
C GLU A 188 -30.27 -14.18 36.28
N VAL A 189 -30.43 -13.07 35.55
CA VAL A 189 -30.49 -13.08 34.09
C VAL A 189 -29.21 -12.43 33.56
N ILE A 190 -28.49 -13.15 32.72
CA ILE A 190 -27.25 -12.67 32.10
C ILE A 190 -27.44 -12.65 30.58
N ASN A 191 -27.26 -11.48 29.96
CA ASN A 191 -27.25 -11.37 28.52
C ASN A 191 -25.82 -11.53 27.98
N HIS A 192 -25.62 -12.49 27.08
CA HIS A 192 -24.36 -12.76 26.39
C HIS A 192 -24.46 -12.37 24.90
N PRO A 193 -24.08 -11.13 24.51
CA PRO A 193 -24.01 -10.79 23.09
C PRO A 193 -22.97 -11.66 22.39
N LEU A 194 -23.38 -12.27 21.27
CA LEU A 194 -22.53 -13.11 20.42
C LEU A 194 -21.68 -12.23 19.49
N THR A 195 -20.59 -11.68 20.02
CA THR A 195 -19.72 -10.70 19.35
C THR A 195 -18.62 -11.30 18.48
N GLU A 196 -18.54 -12.63 18.38
CA GLU A 196 -17.45 -13.28 17.65
C GLU A 196 -17.41 -12.86 16.18
N ARG A 197 -18.58 -12.84 15.52
CA ARG A 197 -18.69 -12.41 14.12
C ARG A 197 -18.34 -10.94 13.94
N SER A 198 -18.79 -10.05 14.83
CA SER A 198 -18.45 -8.63 14.72
C SER A 198 -16.95 -8.40 14.88
N SER A 199 -16.30 -9.14 15.79
CA SER A 199 -14.85 -9.15 15.96
C SER A 199 -14.14 -9.60 14.69
N GLN A 200 -14.57 -10.71 14.08
CA GLN A 200 -14.00 -11.20 12.83
C GLN A 200 -14.19 -10.22 11.67
N SER A 201 -15.37 -9.60 11.55
CA SER A 201 -15.62 -8.54 10.56
C SER A 201 -14.71 -7.33 10.76
N MET A 202 -14.44 -6.91 12.01
CA MET A 202 -13.48 -5.83 12.29
C MET A 202 -12.06 -6.19 11.84
N PHE A 203 -11.64 -7.45 12.03
CA PHE A 203 -10.37 -7.93 11.46
C PHE A 203 -10.37 -7.85 9.93
N GLY A 204 -11.50 -8.14 9.28
CA GLY A 204 -11.65 -8.00 7.83
C GLY A 204 -11.35 -6.58 7.33
N TYR A 205 -11.55 -5.53 8.13
CA TYR A 205 -11.22 -4.15 7.76
C TYR A 205 -9.78 -3.75 8.11
N ILE A 206 -9.28 -4.13 9.29
CA ILE A 206 -7.97 -3.69 9.79
C ILE A 206 -6.84 -4.64 9.37
N GLY A 207 -7.11 -5.95 9.36
CA GLY A 207 -6.17 -7.01 9.03
C GLY A 207 -5.48 -6.82 7.67
N PRO A 208 -6.22 -6.59 6.56
CA PRO A 208 -5.61 -6.38 5.25
C PRO A 208 -4.60 -5.24 5.20
N LEU A 209 -4.85 -4.13 5.92
CA LEU A 209 -3.91 -3.01 5.98
C LEU A 209 -2.56 -3.47 6.55
N LEU A 210 -2.58 -4.16 7.69
CA LEU A 210 -1.37 -4.64 8.37
C LEU A 210 -0.65 -5.72 7.58
N ILE A 211 -1.40 -6.61 6.92
CA ILE A 211 -0.85 -7.65 6.04
C ILE A 211 -0.09 -7.00 4.88
N ILE A 212 -0.66 -5.97 4.25
CA ILE A 212 -0.01 -5.28 3.14
C ILE A 212 1.20 -4.47 3.62
N CYS A 213 1.16 -3.83 4.79
CA CYS A 213 2.35 -3.22 5.40
C CYS A 213 3.52 -4.21 5.50
N GLY A 214 3.25 -5.43 5.99
CA GLY A 214 4.24 -6.50 6.08
C GLY A 214 4.73 -6.95 4.70
N LEU A 215 3.83 -7.04 3.71
CA LEU A 215 4.19 -7.43 2.35
C LEU A 215 5.09 -6.38 1.65
N LEU A 216 4.87 -5.09 1.91
CA LEU A 216 5.67 -4.00 1.34
C LEU A 216 7.15 -4.04 1.78
N THR A 217 7.53 -4.81 2.81
CA THR A 217 8.94 -4.99 3.19
C THR A 217 9.77 -5.71 2.12
N VAL A 218 9.14 -6.28 1.09
CA VAL A 218 9.82 -6.88 -0.07
C VAL A 218 10.35 -5.84 -1.07
N ILE A 219 9.90 -4.59 -1.01
CA ILE A 219 10.29 -3.54 -1.96
C ILE A 219 11.80 -3.40 -2.12
N PRO A 220 12.63 -3.33 -1.04
CA PRO A 220 14.07 -3.24 -1.19
C PRO A 220 14.68 -4.40 -1.97
N LEU A 221 14.12 -5.60 -1.85
CA LEU A 221 14.61 -6.78 -2.55
C LEU A 221 14.34 -6.71 -4.07
N ILE A 222 13.16 -6.23 -4.46
CA ILE A 222 12.73 -6.14 -5.87
C ILE A 222 13.30 -4.87 -6.53
N MET A 223 13.34 -3.74 -5.82
CA MET A 223 13.60 -2.44 -6.42
C MET A 223 15.09 -2.07 -6.49
N THR A 224 15.91 -2.54 -5.54
CA THR A 224 17.31 -2.10 -5.44
C THR A 224 18.09 -2.43 -6.70
N GLN A 225 17.97 -3.67 -7.20
CA GLN A 225 18.75 -4.12 -8.36
C GLN A 225 18.34 -3.44 -9.67
N PRO A 226 17.04 -3.36 -10.04
CA PRO A 226 16.64 -2.58 -11.20
C PRO A 226 17.09 -1.12 -11.11
N ASN A 227 17.02 -0.51 -9.92
CA ASN A 227 17.39 0.90 -9.78
C ASN A 227 18.91 1.12 -9.87
N THR A 228 19.74 0.24 -9.29
CA THR A 228 21.20 0.28 -9.47
C THR A 228 21.58 0.04 -10.93
N ASP A 229 20.92 -0.88 -11.62
CA ASP A 229 21.16 -1.12 -13.05
C ASP A 229 20.66 0.07 -13.92
N ILE A 230 19.51 0.69 -13.62
CA ILE A 230 18.94 1.83 -14.38
C ILE A 230 19.79 3.10 -14.24
N GLN A 231 20.27 3.40 -13.03
CA GLN A 231 21.05 4.60 -12.72
C GLN A 231 22.56 4.40 -12.86
N GLY A 232 23.03 3.17 -12.71
CA GLY A 232 24.43 2.81 -12.77
C GLY A 232 24.97 2.63 -14.19
N GLU A 233 26.27 2.35 -14.26
CA GLU A 233 26.99 2.14 -15.53
C GLU A 233 26.83 0.71 -16.05
N THR A 234 26.41 -0.21 -15.19
CA THR A 234 26.27 -1.64 -15.44
C THR A 234 25.33 -1.94 -16.61
N ARG A 235 24.18 -1.27 -16.66
CA ARG A 235 23.23 -1.47 -17.77
C ARG A 235 23.71 -0.90 -19.08
N SER A 236 24.31 0.29 -19.04
CA SER A 236 24.86 0.91 -20.24
C SER A 236 26.03 0.09 -20.77
N PHE A 237 26.81 -0.53 -19.89
CA PHE A 237 27.84 -1.52 -20.24
C PHE A 237 27.25 -2.79 -20.86
N MET A 238 26.21 -3.39 -20.26
CA MET A 238 25.50 -4.53 -20.86
C MET A 238 24.98 -4.18 -22.26
N GLN A 239 24.45 -2.98 -22.43
CA GLN A 239 23.97 -2.47 -23.72
C GLN A 239 25.09 -2.22 -24.75
N SER A 240 26.31 -1.86 -24.31
CA SER A 240 27.49 -1.81 -25.19
C SER A 240 27.96 -3.20 -25.58
N CYS A 241 27.83 -4.19 -24.69
CA CYS A 241 28.07 -5.61 -24.99
C CYS A 241 26.94 -6.24 -25.84
N THR A 242 26.13 -5.45 -26.54
CA THR A 242 25.02 -5.87 -27.42
C THR A 242 23.81 -6.53 -26.76
N LEU A 243 23.73 -6.51 -25.42
CA LEU A 243 22.63 -7.11 -24.69
C LEU A 243 21.33 -6.34 -24.92
N LYS A 244 20.32 -7.04 -25.45
CA LYS A 244 18.97 -6.48 -25.67
C LYS A 244 18.23 -6.31 -24.35
N LEU A 245 17.44 -5.25 -24.26
CA LEU A 245 16.75 -4.87 -23.03
C LEU A 245 15.56 -5.80 -22.66
N ALA A 246 14.87 -6.38 -23.64
CA ALA A 246 13.72 -7.25 -23.37
C ALA A 246 14.10 -8.54 -22.60
N PRO A 247 15.16 -9.30 -22.99
CA PRO A 247 15.70 -10.39 -22.18
C PRO A 247 16.04 -10.00 -20.73
N TYR A 248 16.57 -8.79 -20.53
CA TYR A 248 16.89 -8.29 -19.20
C TYR A 248 15.65 -8.13 -18.31
N TRP A 249 14.59 -7.49 -18.83
CA TRP A 249 13.36 -7.30 -18.06
C TRP A 249 12.65 -8.61 -17.76
N VAL A 250 12.57 -9.53 -18.73
CA VAL A 250 11.90 -10.83 -18.53
C VAL A 250 12.65 -11.70 -17.53
N ALA A 251 14.00 -11.75 -17.60
CA ALA A 251 14.80 -12.52 -16.64
C ALA A 251 14.71 -11.94 -15.22
N THR A 252 14.75 -10.62 -15.10
CA THR A 252 14.59 -9.93 -13.82
C THR A 252 13.20 -10.19 -13.24
N PHE A 253 12.14 -10.02 -14.03
CA PHE A 253 10.76 -10.28 -13.63
C PHE A 253 10.52 -11.72 -13.17
N LEU A 254 10.97 -12.71 -13.95
CA LEU A 254 10.70 -14.13 -13.67
C LEU A 254 11.19 -14.51 -12.29
N ILE A 255 12.41 -14.07 -11.93
CA ILE A 255 12.97 -14.44 -10.65
C ILE A 255 12.39 -13.59 -9.50
N ASP A 256 11.94 -12.36 -9.75
CA ASP A 256 11.27 -11.53 -8.71
C ASP A 256 9.90 -12.14 -8.41
N PHE A 257 9.24 -12.64 -9.44
CA PHE A 257 8.01 -13.38 -9.31
C PHE A 257 8.20 -14.68 -8.51
N CYS A 258 9.27 -15.45 -8.75
CA CYS A 258 9.58 -16.62 -7.92
C CYS A 258 9.78 -16.25 -6.44
N ILE A 259 10.54 -15.17 -6.16
CA ILE A 259 10.74 -14.68 -4.79
C ILE A 259 9.42 -14.25 -4.17
N TRP A 260 8.58 -13.52 -4.91
CA TRP A 260 7.25 -13.09 -4.47
C TRP A 260 6.37 -14.28 -4.08
N VAL A 261 6.29 -15.31 -4.93
CA VAL A 261 5.52 -16.53 -4.67
C VAL A 261 5.98 -17.20 -3.39
N ILE A 262 7.30 -17.29 -3.15
CA ILE A 262 7.86 -17.86 -1.93
C ILE A 262 7.44 -17.05 -0.70
N ILE A 263 7.65 -15.72 -0.73
CA ILE A 263 7.33 -14.84 0.41
C ILE A 263 5.84 -14.88 0.73
N THR A 264 4.98 -14.71 -0.27
CA THR A 264 3.52 -14.70 -0.08
C THR A 264 2.99 -16.04 0.39
N THR A 265 3.53 -17.16 -0.10
CA THR A 265 3.13 -18.51 0.35
C THR A 265 3.58 -18.78 1.78
N LEU A 266 4.80 -18.37 2.16
CA LEU A 266 5.27 -18.47 3.54
C LEU A 266 4.42 -17.62 4.49
N MET A 267 4.11 -16.39 4.09
CA MET A 267 3.27 -15.47 4.85
C MET A 267 1.86 -16.04 5.06
N TRP A 268 1.25 -16.56 3.98
CA TRP A 268 -0.03 -17.26 4.02
C TRP A 268 0.01 -18.48 4.95
N GLY A 269 1.10 -19.26 4.90
CA GLY A 269 1.29 -20.41 5.80
C GLY A 269 1.33 -19.99 7.28
N VAL A 270 2.05 -18.91 7.61
CA VAL A 270 2.12 -18.36 8.98
C VAL A 270 0.74 -17.93 9.50
N PHE A 271 -0.07 -17.27 8.67
CA PHE A 271 -1.44 -16.89 9.08
C PHE A 271 -2.35 -18.09 9.35
N ASN A 272 -2.19 -19.18 8.58
CA ASN A 272 -2.91 -20.42 8.82
C ASN A 272 -2.42 -21.15 10.07
N ILE A 273 -1.11 -21.17 10.35
CA ILE A 273 -0.55 -21.69 11.61
C ILE A 273 -1.07 -20.88 12.81
N GLY A 274 -1.22 -19.57 12.65
CA GLY A 274 -1.80 -18.68 13.66
C GLY A 274 -3.30 -18.87 13.92
N MET A 275 -3.95 -19.83 13.24
CA MET A 275 -5.38 -20.14 13.34
C MET A 275 -6.29 -18.92 13.15
N ILE A 276 -5.92 -18.03 12.22
CA ILE A 276 -6.79 -16.91 11.83
C ILE A 276 -7.95 -17.47 11.02
N VAL A 277 -9.16 -17.43 11.59
CA VAL A 277 -10.39 -17.99 10.99
C VAL A 277 -10.60 -17.47 9.56
N ALA A 278 -10.35 -16.19 9.32
CA ALA A 278 -10.50 -15.57 8.01
C ALA A 278 -9.64 -16.21 6.91
N PHE A 279 -8.41 -16.61 7.23
CA PHE A 279 -7.52 -17.30 6.30
C PHE A 279 -7.87 -18.79 6.18
N HIS A 280 -8.24 -19.41 7.29
CA HIS A 280 -8.59 -20.84 7.32
C HIS A 280 -9.87 -21.14 6.51
N ASP A 281 -10.85 -20.24 6.58
CA ASP A 281 -12.06 -20.35 5.77
C ASP A 281 -11.79 -20.04 4.29
N ASN A 282 -10.86 -19.14 4.00
CA ASN A 282 -10.54 -18.66 2.65
C ASN A 282 -9.17 -19.15 2.15
N LEU A 283 -8.79 -20.41 2.43
CA LEU A 283 -7.46 -20.97 2.09
C LEU A 283 -7.02 -20.65 0.65
N PHE A 284 -7.79 -21.11 -0.34
CA PHE A 284 -7.45 -20.92 -1.75
C PHE A 284 -7.63 -19.47 -2.21
N ASN A 285 -8.72 -18.80 -1.82
CA ASN A 285 -9.02 -17.44 -2.25
C ASN A 285 -7.94 -16.45 -1.78
N SER A 286 -7.54 -16.54 -0.51
CA SER A 286 -6.51 -15.67 0.07
C SER A 286 -5.12 -15.94 -0.51
N TRP A 287 -4.76 -17.21 -0.71
CA TRP A 287 -3.50 -17.57 -1.37
C TRP A 287 -3.45 -17.07 -2.81
N TYR A 288 -4.52 -17.28 -3.58
CA TYR A 288 -4.65 -16.80 -4.95
C TYR A 288 -4.48 -15.28 -5.02
N ALA A 289 -5.20 -14.52 -4.18
CA ALA A 289 -5.12 -13.06 -4.16
C ALA A 289 -3.70 -12.56 -3.89
N LEU A 290 -2.99 -13.16 -2.91
CA LEU A 290 -1.62 -12.77 -2.58
C LEU A 290 -0.63 -13.08 -3.71
N VAL A 291 -0.71 -14.28 -4.29
CA VAL A 291 0.23 -14.72 -5.34
C VAL A 291 0.00 -13.96 -6.65
N MET A 292 -1.26 -13.85 -7.08
CA MET A 292 -1.60 -13.26 -8.39
C MET A 292 -1.53 -11.74 -8.42
N ALA A 293 -1.45 -11.07 -7.27
CA ALA A 293 -1.09 -9.65 -7.21
C ALA A 293 0.40 -9.39 -7.54
N GLY A 294 1.25 -10.41 -7.50
CA GLY A 294 2.69 -10.29 -7.71
C GLY A 294 3.08 -9.70 -9.07
N PRO A 295 2.60 -10.24 -10.21
CA PRO A 295 2.96 -9.75 -11.53
C PRO A 295 2.71 -8.25 -11.73
N SER A 296 1.51 -7.77 -11.38
CA SER A 296 1.18 -6.34 -11.49
C SER A 296 1.99 -5.49 -10.50
N PHE A 297 2.14 -5.95 -9.25
CA PHE A 297 2.91 -5.22 -8.24
C PHE A 297 4.40 -5.10 -8.60
N ILE A 298 5.05 -6.16 -9.07
CA ILE A 298 6.47 -6.13 -9.47
C ILE A 298 6.69 -5.13 -10.61
N LEU A 299 5.83 -5.17 -11.63
CA LEU A 299 5.93 -4.25 -12.77
C LEU A 299 5.66 -2.79 -12.36
N PHE A 300 4.71 -2.57 -11.44
CA PHE A 300 4.47 -1.27 -10.84
C PHE A 300 5.72 -0.75 -10.09
N ILE A 301 6.40 -1.60 -9.33
CA ILE A 301 7.66 -1.24 -8.65
C ILE A 301 8.77 -0.89 -9.68
N TYR A 302 8.83 -1.59 -10.81
CA TYR A 302 9.78 -1.24 -11.88
C TYR A 302 9.50 0.14 -12.47
N VAL A 303 8.23 0.49 -12.70
CA VAL A 303 7.85 1.85 -13.12
C VAL A 303 8.26 2.88 -12.08
N LEU A 304 7.99 2.63 -10.80
CA LEU A 304 8.39 3.52 -9.71
C LEU A 304 9.92 3.68 -9.61
N ALA A 305 10.70 2.66 -9.94
CA ALA A 305 12.16 2.73 -9.91
C ALA A 305 12.74 3.86 -10.78
N PHE A 306 12.07 4.22 -11.89
CA PHE A 306 12.52 5.30 -12.77
C PHE A 306 12.35 6.70 -12.18
N ILE A 307 11.50 6.88 -11.17
CA ILE A 307 11.23 8.18 -10.54
C ILE A 307 12.42 8.62 -9.66
N PHE A 308 13.14 7.66 -9.09
CA PHE A 308 14.18 7.94 -8.09
C PHE A 308 15.56 8.08 -8.73
N LYS A 309 16.26 9.18 -8.40
CA LYS A 309 17.61 9.47 -8.92
C LYS A 309 18.74 8.74 -8.19
N LYS A 310 18.56 8.39 -6.91
CA LYS A 310 19.60 7.76 -6.07
C LYS A 310 19.23 6.32 -5.72
N PRO A 311 20.08 5.32 -6.02
CA PRO A 311 19.84 3.92 -5.69
C PRO A 311 19.58 3.65 -4.21
N ASP A 312 20.44 4.17 -3.33
CA ASP A 312 20.46 3.83 -1.88
C ASP A 312 19.26 4.36 -1.07
N SER A 313 18.56 5.36 -1.58
CA SER A 313 17.40 5.96 -0.90
C SER A 313 16.07 5.55 -1.54
N ALA A 314 16.07 5.08 -2.77
CA ALA A 314 14.86 4.84 -3.54
C ALA A 314 13.93 3.80 -2.90
N SER A 315 14.49 2.66 -2.47
CA SER A 315 13.71 1.58 -1.85
C SER A 315 13.02 2.03 -0.56
N ARG A 316 13.72 2.80 0.28
CA ARG A 316 13.17 3.37 1.52
C ARG A 316 12.07 4.39 1.25
N GLN A 317 12.29 5.27 0.28
CA GLN A 317 11.30 6.28 -0.11
C GLN A 317 10.05 5.63 -0.72
N ALA A 318 10.23 4.65 -1.61
CA ALA A 318 9.12 3.89 -2.20
C ALA A 318 8.32 3.14 -1.13
N PHE A 319 8.99 2.49 -0.17
CA PHE A 319 8.31 1.84 0.96
C PHE A 319 7.44 2.83 1.75
N LEU A 320 7.99 3.99 2.14
CA LEU A 320 7.24 5.00 2.89
C LEU A 320 6.05 5.57 2.10
N ILE A 321 6.24 5.89 0.82
CA ILE A 321 5.17 6.38 -0.05
C ILE A 321 4.04 5.34 -0.14
N LEU A 322 4.38 4.07 -0.37
CA LEU A 322 3.38 3.01 -0.53
C LEU A 322 2.64 2.73 0.79
N VAL A 323 3.33 2.76 1.94
CA VAL A 323 2.68 2.66 3.26
C VAL A 323 1.75 3.85 3.55
N LEU A 324 2.07 5.05 3.09
CA LEU A 324 1.15 6.19 3.24
C LEU A 324 -0.08 6.05 2.32
N THR A 325 0.09 5.52 1.12
CA THR A 325 -1.03 5.37 0.17
C THR A 325 -2.06 4.31 0.55
N ILE A 326 -1.69 3.26 1.29
CA ILE A 326 -2.66 2.25 1.79
C ILE A 326 -3.60 2.79 2.89
N LEU A 327 -3.28 3.96 3.47
CA LEU A 327 -4.18 4.65 4.38
C LEU A 327 -5.30 5.39 3.65
N ILE A 328 -5.14 5.68 2.36
CA ILE A 328 -6.12 6.45 1.57
C ILE A 328 -7.49 5.76 1.55
N PRO A 329 -7.63 4.46 1.20
CA PRO A 329 -8.94 3.82 1.20
C PRO A 329 -9.61 3.81 2.58
N LEU A 330 -8.81 3.64 3.65
CA LEU A 330 -9.30 3.68 5.02
C LEU A 330 -9.89 5.06 5.36
N ILE A 331 -9.14 6.12 5.06
CA ILE A 331 -9.59 7.51 5.29
C ILE A 331 -10.85 7.80 4.46
N VAL A 332 -10.88 7.41 3.19
CA VAL A 332 -12.05 7.63 2.32
C VAL A 332 -13.28 6.87 2.84
N GLN A 333 -13.12 5.64 3.30
CA GLN A 333 -14.22 4.86 3.88
C GLN A 333 -14.74 5.50 5.17
N MET A 334 -13.86 5.98 6.05
CA MET A 334 -14.23 6.69 7.27
C MET A 334 -14.98 7.99 6.99
N LEU A 335 -14.54 8.77 5.98
CA LEU A 335 -15.16 10.05 5.63
C LEU A 335 -16.52 9.87 4.95
N ARG A 336 -16.70 8.83 4.12
CA ARG A 336 -17.94 8.67 3.33
C ARG A 336 -19.09 8.05 4.12
N GLN A 337 -18.80 7.22 5.13
CA GLN A 337 -19.79 6.45 5.91
C GLN A 337 -20.84 5.71 5.04
N LYS A 338 -20.49 5.43 3.78
CA LYS A 338 -21.34 4.82 2.74
C LYS A 338 -20.46 3.89 1.90
N PRO A 339 -21.05 2.84 1.28
CA PRO A 339 -20.29 1.95 0.40
C PRO A 339 -19.59 2.72 -0.72
N ASN A 340 -18.42 2.24 -1.11
CA ASN A 340 -17.61 2.83 -2.17
C ASN A 340 -18.36 2.79 -3.52
N PRO A 341 -18.34 3.88 -4.32
CA PRO A 341 -18.92 3.81 -5.64
C PRO A 341 -18.02 2.91 -6.50
N ILE A 342 -18.62 2.19 -7.44
CA ILE A 342 -17.88 1.24 -8.30
C ILE A 342 -16.71 1.92 -9.02
N ALA A 343 -16.86 3.19 -9.41
CA ALA A 343 -15.79 3.98 -10.03
C ALA A 343 -14.53 4.10 -9.14
N LEU A 344 -14.69 4.14 -7.82
CA LEU A 344 -13.57 4.23 -6.89
C LEU A 344 -12.81 2.90 -6.81
N ASP A 345 -13.50 1.76 -6.89
CA ASP A 345 -12.85 0.44 -6.96
C ASP A 345 -12.00 0.33 -8.22
N TRP A 346 -12.44 0.86 -9.36
CA TRP A 346 -11.62 0.97 -10.57
C TRP A 346 -10.40 1.87 -10.38
N ILE A 347 -10.53 3.01 -9.69
CA ILE A 347 -9.38 3.89 -9.43
C ILE A 347 -8.37 3.20 -8.51
N TYR A 348 -8.83 2.57 -7.43
CA TYR A 348 -7.97 1.82 -6.50
C TYR A 348 -7.29 0.63 -7.16
N SER A 349 -7.96 0.02 -8.12
CA SER A 349 -7.43 -1.14 -8.84
C SER A 349 -6.16 -0.83 -9.65
N LEU A 350 -5.94 0.43 -10.08
CA LEU A 350 -4.73 0.88 -10.78
C LEU A 350 -3.46 0.86 -9.91
N PHE A 351 -3.61 0.67 -8.60
CA PHE A 351 -2.52 0.61 -7.63
C PHE A 351 -2.52 -0.77 -6.99
N PRO A 352 -1.66 -1.71 -7.44
CA PRO A 352 -1.75 -3.13 -7.08
C PRO A 352 -1.76 -3.43 -5.58
N HIS A 353 -1.02 -2.65 -4.78
CA HIS A 353 -0.98 -2.81 -3.32
C HIS A 353 -2.28 -2.36 -2.65
N ILE A 354 -2.93 -1.30 -3.16
CA ILE A 354 -4.26 -0.87 -2.72
C ILE A 354 -5.33 -1.87 -3.19
N ALA A 355 -5.23 -2.33 -4.43
CA ALA A 355 -6.15 -3.31 -5.00
C ALA A 355 -6.15 -4.61 -4.17
N LEU A 356 -4.96 -5.09 -3.80
CA LEU A 356 -4.80 -6.27 -2.95
C LEU A 356 -5.35 -6.04 -1.53
N GLN A 357 -5.14 -4.87 -0.94
CA GLN A 357 -5.72 -4.51 0.36
C GLN A 357 -7.25 -4.61 0.34
N GLN A 358 -7.90 -4.00 -0.64
CA GLN A 358 -9.36 -4.01 -0.77
C GLN A 358 -9.88 -5.42 -1.05
N LEU A 359 -9.21 -6.15 -1.95
CA LEU A 359 -9.59 -7.52 -2.29
C LEU A 359 -9.52 -8.46 -1.07
N LEU A 360 -8.44 -8.37 -0.29
CA LEU A 360 -8.31 -9.13 0.95
C LEU A 360 -9.36 -8.71 1.98
N GLY A 361 -9.74 -7.43 2.06
CA GLY A 361 -10.81 -6.98 2.94
C GLY A 361 -12.16 -7.63 2.61
N TYR A 362 -12.51 -7.69 1.32
CA TYR A 362 -13.73 -8.35 0.88
C TYR A 362 -13.69 -9.87 1.07
N MET A 363 -12.54 -10.51 0.85
CA MET A 363 -12.41 -11.97 1.02
C MET A 363 -12.38 -12.39 2.48
N LEU A 364 -11.56 -11.73 3.30
CA LEU A 364 -11.37 -12.05 4.71
C LEU A 364 -12.58 -11.64 5.58
N GLY A 365 -13.44 -10.73 5.11
CA GLY A 365 -14.71 -10.42 5.75
C GLY A 365 -15.79 -11.50 5.59
N ASN A 366 -15.67 -12.37 4.58
CA ASN A 366 -16.63 -13.44 4.29
C ASN A 366 -16.17 -14.77 4.92
N VAL A 367 -16.58 -14.98 6.18
CA VAL A 367 -16.20 -16.14 7.01
C VAL A 367 -17.43 -16.96 7.43
N GLY A 368 -17.21 -18.20 7.87
CA GLY A 368 -18.25 -19.12 8.32
C GLY A 368 -19.29 -19.40 7.23
N SER A 369 -20.57 -19.21 7.57
CA SER A 369 -21.69 -19.43 6.63
C SER A 369 -21.71 -18.44 5.46
N ALA A 370 -21.01 -17.30 5.56
CA ALA A 370 -20.91 -16.30 4.50
C ALA A 370 -19.75 -16.58 3.53
N LYS A 371 -18.99 -17.67 3.73
CA LYS A 371 -17.86 -18.06 2.88
C LYS A 371 -18.29 -18.17 1.41
N GLN A 372 -17.47 -17.61 0.52
CA GLN A 372 -17.71 -17.63 -0.92
C GLN A 372 -16.54 -18.27 -1.67
N ASN A 373 -16.82 -18.85 -2.83
CA ASN A 373 -15.79 -19.39 -3.73
C ASN A 373 -15.18 -18.28 -4.59
N LEU A 374 -13.99 -18.52 -5.16
CA LEU A 374 -13.31 -17.55 -6.03
C LEU A 374 -14.21 -17.03 -7.17
N SER A 375 -15.02 -17.91 -7.77
CA SER A 375 -15.95 -17.52 -8.86
C SER A 375 -16.98 -16.47 -8.44
N TYR A 376 -17.34 -16.38 -7.16
CA TYR A 376 -18.25 -15.35 -6.66
C TYR A 376 -17.59 -13.97 -6.77
N TYR A 377 -16.33 -13.86 -6.35
CA TYR A 377 -15.59 -12.59 -6.37
C TYR A 377 -15.32 -12.08 -7.79
N PHE A 378 -15.23 -12.97 -8.78
CA PHE A 378 -15.16 -12.57 -10.19
C PHE A 378 -16.48 -12.00 -10.74
N LYS A 379 -17.63 -12.26 -10.09
CA LYS A 379 -18.95 -11.76 -10.51
C LYS A 379 -19.45 -10.60 -9.65
N TRP A 380 -18.95 -10.49 -8.43
CA TRP A 380 -19.40 -9.48 -7.48
C TRP A 380 -18.92 -8.08 -7.85
N THR A 381 -19.81 -7.09 -7.78
CA THR A 381 -19.65 -5.76 -8.37
C THR A 381 -18.43 -4.99 -7.85
N HIS A 382 -18.07 -5.17 -6.58
CA HIS A 382 -16.95 -4.44 -5.94
C HIS A 382 -15.61 -5.18 -6.01
N SER A 383 -15.58 -6.52 -6.05
CA SER A 383 -14.32 -7.28 -6.17
C SER A 383 -13.91 -7.54 -7.61
N MET A 384 -14.86 -7.57 -8.54
CA MET A 384 -14.58 -7.83 -9.96
C MET A 384 -13.56 -6.85 -10.56
N PRO A 385 -13.68 -5.50 -10.36
CA PRO A 385 -12.70 -4.56 -10.90
C PRO A 385 -11.28 -4.87 -10.41
N LEU A 386 -11.13 -5.17 -9.12
CA LEU A 386 -9.85 -5.44 -8.47
C LEU A 386 -9.18 -6.70 -9.07
N LEU A 387 -9.95 -7.76 -9.31
CA LEU A 387 -9.44 -9.02 -9.88
C LEU A 387 -9.10 -8.91 -11.37
N ILE A 388 -9.95 -8.22 -12.14
CA ILE A 388 -9.70 -8.01 -13.58
C ILE A 388 -8.44 -7.16 -13.77
N MET A 389 -8.33 -6.09 -13.00
CA MET A 389 -7.20 -5.16 -13.12
C MET A 389 -5.88 -5.75 -12.65
N GLN A 390 -5.86 -6.72 -11.74
CA GLN A 390 -4.64 -7.50 -11.45
C GLN A 390 -4.02 -8.14 -12.70
N ILE A 391 -4.84 -8.53 -13.69
CA ILE A 391 -4.38 -9.10 -14.96
C ILE A 391 -4.14 -8.00 -15.99
N VAL A 392 -5.05 -7.01 -16.08
CA VAL A 392 -4.97 -5.92 -17.09
C VAL A 392 -3.82 -4.94 -16.80
N ASP A 393 -3.43 -4.77 -15.54
CA ASP A 393 -2.30 -3.93 -15.16
C ASP A 393 -0.96 -4.46 -15.70
N ILE A 394 -0.84 -5.76 -15.92
CA ILE A 394 0.38 -6.39 -16.44
C ILE A 394 0.75 -5.78 -17.81
N PRO A 395 -0.10 -5.84 -18.86
CA PRO A 395 0.21 -5.19 -20.12
C PRO A 395 0.29 -3.67 -20.00
N ILE A 396 -0.50 -3.02 -19.14
CA ILE A 396 -0.43 -1.57 -18.92
C ILE A 396 0.97 -1.17 -18.47
N TYR A 397 1.51 -1.79 -17.42
CA TYR A 397 2.85 -1.45 -16.92
C TYR A 397 3.95 -1.86 -17.89
N ILE A 398 3.80 -2.95 -18.65
CA ILE A 398 4.74 -3.29 -19.72
C ILE A 398 4.80 -2.19 -20.79
N ILE A 399 3.63 -1.67 -21.20
CA ILE A 399 3.55 -0.56 -22.16
C ILE A 399 4.18 0.70 -21.57
N ILE A 400 3.88 1.03 -20.30
CA ILE A 400 4.47 2.19 -19.62
C ILE A 400 6.00 2.08 -19.55
N ILE A 401 6.55 0.92 -19.14
CA ILE A 401 8.00 0.68 -19.13
C ILE A 401 8.58 0.85 -20.53
N THR A 402 7.92 0.31 -21.54
CA THR A 402 8.37 0.42 -22.95
C THR A 402 8.40 1.88 -23.42
N ILE A 403 7.37 2.66 -23.08
CA ILE A 403 7.29 4.10 -23.40
C ILE A 403 8.38 4.87 -22.66
N ILE A 404 8.57 4.62 -21.35
CA ILE A 404 9.61 5.28 -20.55
C ILE A 404 10.98 5.01 -21.17
N GLU A 405 11.26 3.76 -21.56
CA GLU A 405 12.55 3.39 -22.14
C GLU A 405 12.78 4.02 -23.52
N ALA A 406 11.76 4.04 -24.38
CA ALA A 406 11.85 4.66 -25.71
C ALA A 406 12.04 6.18 -25.61
N THR A 407 11.39 6.83 -24.66
CA THR A 407 11.41 8.29 -24.49
C THR A 407 12.61 8.79 -23.68
N ARG A 408 13.22 7.96 -22.81
CA ARG A 408 14.30 8.38 -21.90
C ARG A 408 15.48 9.05 -22.63
N THR A 409 16.01 8.40 -23.67
CA THR A 409 17.14 8.94 -24.44
C THR A 409 16.76 10.23 -25.18
N HIS A 410 15.56 10.27 -25.76
CA HIS A 410 15.03 11.46 -26.43
C HIS A 410 14.84 12.64 -25.48
N ILE A 411 14.29 12.40 -24.28
CA ILE A 411 14.11 13.42 -23.25
C ILE A 411 15.46 13.93 -22.76
N GLN A 412 16.41 13.03 -22.46
CA GLN A 412 17.76 13.42 -22.03
C GLN A 412 18.48 14.26 -23.11
N ARG A 413 18.32 13.92 -24.38
CA ARG A 413 18.83 14.71 -25.52
C ARG A 413 18.18 16.08 -25.60
N LYS A 414 16.84 16.14 -25.57
CA LYS A 414 16.09 17.40 -25.66
C LYS A 414 16.45 18.34 -24.51
N LEU A 415 16.53 17.82 -23.28
CA LEU A 415 16.98 18.60 -22.12
C LEU A 415 18.42 19.08 -22.28
N ALA A 416 19.33 18.25 -22.80
CA ALA A 416 20.72 18.65 -23.05
C ALA A 416 20.86 19.75 -24.12
N LYS A 417 20.08 19.66 -25.20
CA LYS A 417 20.03 20.67 -26.28
C LYS A 417 19.41 21.98 -25.80
N MET A 418 18.27 21.92 -25.09
CA MET A 418 17.61 23.09 -24.53
C MET A 418 18.50 23.80 -23.51
N SER A 419 19.14 23.05 -22.61
CA SER A 419 20.09 23.61 -21.66
C SER A 419 21.24 24.30 -22.40
N PHE A 420 21.79 23.70 -23.45
CA PHE A 420 22.89 24.32 -24.20
C PHE A 420 22.48 25.61 -24.94
N GLY A 421 21.29 25.64 -25.55
CA GLY A 421 20.79 26.84 -26.23
C GLY A 421 20.72 28.07 -25.33
N GLY A 422 20.39 27.88 -24.04
CA GLY A 422 20.40 28.96 -23.04
C GLY A 422 21.79 29.47 -22.64
N TYR A 423 22.86 28.74 -22.96
CA TYR A 423 24.25 29.09 -22.60
C TYR A 423 25.17 29.22 -23.82
N SER A 424 24.64 29.36 -25.03
CA SER A 424 25.46 29.42 -26.27
C SER A 424 26.52 30.53 -26.23
N ASP A 425 26.17 31.70 -25.70
CA ASP A 425 27.10 32.83 -25.63
C ASP A 425 28.18 32.64 -24.57
N PHE A 426 27.84 31.96 -23.47
CA PHE A 426 28.81 31.54 -22.47
C PHE A 426 29.84 30.56 -23.05
N PHE A 427 29.41 29.62 -23.90
CA PHE A 427 30.33 28.70 -24.60
C PHE A 427 31.27 29.44 -25.57
N LYS A 428 30.76 30.42 -26.33
CA LYS A 428 31.58 31.25 -27.22
C LYS A 428 32.63 32.04 -26.44
N GLN A 429 32.22 32.68 -25.34
CA GLN A 429 33.12 33.45 -24.47
C GLN A 429 34.15 32.56 -23.76
N ALA A 430 33.78 31.33 -23.40
CA ALA A 430 34.72 30.36 -22.85
C ALA A 430 35.75 29.90 -23.89
N LYS A 431 35.33 29.61 -25.13
CA LYS A 431 36.23 29.17 -26.21
C LYS A 431 37.23 30.28 -26.58
N SER A 432 36.80 31.54 -26.63
CA SER A 432 37.67 32.67 -27.02
C SER A 432 38.82 32.96 -26.04
N LYS A 433 38.74 32.48 -24.80
CA LYS A 433 39.78 32.67 -23.78
C LYS A 433 40.93 31.66 -23.90
N HIS A 434 40.75 30.60 -24.69
CA HIS A 434 41.74 29.54 -24.83
C HIS A 434 42.45 29.63 -26.19
N PHE A 435 43.77 29.44 -26.16
CA PHE A 435 44.57 29.32 -27.38
C PHE A 435 44.23 28.02 -28.11
N VAL A 436 43.96 28.12 -29.42
CA VAL A 436 43.74 26.97 -30.31
C VAL A 436 45.00 26.81 -31.17
N SER A 437 45.59 25.61 -31.17
CA SER A 437 46.78 25.33 -32.00
C SER A 437 46.42 25.29 -33.49
N GLN A 438 47.40 25.56 -34.36
CA GLN A 438 47.19 25.44 -35.81
C GLN A 438 46.82 24.01 -36.23
N GLU A 439 47.41 22.99 -35.61
CA GLU A 439 47.08 21.58 -35.84
C GLU A 439 45.61 21.28 -35.54
N ALA A 440 45.05 21.87 -34.48
CA ALA A 440 43.64 21.71 -34.12
C ALA A 440 42.72 22.38 -35.17
N LEU A 441 43.10 23.55 -35.68
CA LEU A 441 42.35 24.22 -36.76
C LEU A 441 42.40 23.42 -38.08
N VAL A 442 43.53 22.82 -38.40
CA VAL A 442 43.65 21.94 -39.58
C VAL A 442 42.75 20.72 -39.42
N MET A 443 42.79 20.06 -38.26
CA MET A 443 41.90 18.93 -37.95
C MET A 443 40.42 19.33 -38.00
N GLU A 444 40.05 20.49 -37.45
CA GLU A 444 38.67 21.01 -37.50
C GLU A 444 38.20 21.18 -38.95
N ASN A 445 39.03 21.77 -39.81
CA ASN A 445 38.73 21.91 -41.24
C ASN A 445 38.66 20.56 -41.97
N GLU A 446 39.59 19.63 -41.70
CA GLU A 446 39.59 18.30 -42.32
C GLU A 446 38.34 17.50 -41.96
N VAL A 447 37.93 17.55 -40.69
CA VAL A 447 36.73 16.88 -40.19
C VAL A 447 35.47 17.47 -40.82
N HIS A 448 35.40 18.78 -41.04
CA HIS A 448 34.25 19.40 -41.72
C HIS A 448 34.15 18.98 -43.20
N LEU A 449 35.29 18.76 -43.86
CA LEU A 449 35.35 18.44 -45.29
C LEU A 449 35.28 16.94 -45.59
N SER A 450 35.79 16.09 -44.70
CA SER A 450 35.93 14.64 -44.90
C SER A 450 35.12 13.83 -43.90
N HIS A 451 34.51 12.74 -44.37
CA HIS A 451 33.83 11.73 -43.55
C HIS A 451 34.64 10.42 -43.45
N ASP A 452 35.87 10.40 -44.00
CA ASP A 452 36.76 9.24 -44.04
C ASP A 452 37.52 9.06 -42.71
N TYR A 453 36.74 8.84 -41.64
CA TYR A 453 37.25 8.56 -40.30
C TYR A 453 36.48 7.40 -39.67
N ALA A 454 37.19 6.56 -38.92
CA ALA A 454 36.56 5.52 -38.11
C ALA A 454 35.74 6.15 -36.98
N VAL A 455 36.22 7.25 -36.39
CA VAL A 455 35.46 8.09 -35.45
C VAL A 455 35.59 9.54 -35.90
N ARG A 456 34.46 10.16 -36.24
CA ARG A 456 34.36 11.58 -36.58
C ARG A 456 33.57 12.30 -35.50
N VAL A 457 34.13 13.37 -34.95
CA VAL A 457 33.51 14.23 -33.94
C VAL A 457 33.49 15.63 -34.52
N GLU A 458 32.31 16.22 -34.70
CA GLU A 458 32.15 17.52 -35.35
C GLU A 458 31.44 18.50 -34.41
N ASP A 459 32.16 19.56 -34.01
CA ASP A 459 31.65 20.68 -33.20
C ASP A 459 30.94 20.24 -31.90
N VAL A 460 31.39 19.13 -31.32
CA VAL A 460 30.72 18.50 -30.21
C VAL A 460 30.88 19.32 -28.94
N SER A 461 29.75 19.58 -28.28
CA SER A 461 29.70 20.31 -27.02
C SER A 461 28.86 19.60 -25.96
N ARG A 462 29.23 19.77 -24.70
CA ARG A 462 28.49 19.25 -23.54
C ARG A 462 28.54 20.20 -22.36
N LEU A 463 27.36 20.54 -21.84
CA LEU A 463 27.16 21.34 -20.64
C LEU A 463 26.75 20.45 -19.45
N PHE A 464 27.26 20.79 -18.26
CA PHE A 464 26.74 20.32 -16.97
C PHE A 464 26.42 21.52 -16.07
N ILE A 465 25.56 21.30 -15.07
CA ILE A 465 25.26 22.29 -14.03
C ILE A 465 25.78 21.73 -12.71
N ASN A 466 26.58 22.50 -11.98
CA ASN A 466 27.14 22.09 -10.70
C ASN A 466 26.09 22.20 -9.55
N THR A 467 26.45 21.75 -8.35
CA THR A 467 25.57 21.81 -7.17
C THR A 467 25.20 23.24 -6.76
N ALA A 468 26.02 24.23 -7.12
CA ALA A 468 25.76 25.66 -6.89
C ALA A 468 24.87 26.29 -7.98
N GLY A 469 24.46 25.52 -9.00
CA GLY A 469 23.61 26.00 -10.09
C GLY A 469 24.37 26.67 -11.24
N GLU A 470 25.71 26.60 -11.26
CA GLU A 470 26.55 27.26 -12.25
C GLU A 470 26.82 26.35 -13.47
N PRO A 471 26.86 26.91 -14.69
CA PRO A 471 27.15 26.15 -15.91
C PRO A 471 28.65 25.81 -16.03
N ILE A 472 28.94 24.54 -16.30
CA ILE A 472 30.28 24.03 -16.59
C ILE A 472 30.34 23.51 -18.03
N PRO A 473 31.14 24.12 -18.92
CA PRO A 473 31.33 23.65 -20.29
C PRO A 473 32.36 22.51 -20.28
N ALA A 474 31.90 21.26 -20.08
CA ALA A 474 32.80 20.11 -19.97
C ALA A 474 33.46 19.71 -21.30
N VAL A 475 32.79 19.95 -22.42
CA VAL A 475 33.34 19.83 -23.78
C VAL A 475 32.78 20.99 -24.58
N ASN A 476 33.62 21.74 -25.31
CA ASN A 476 33.20 22.95 -26.01
C ASN A 476 33.73 22.95 -27.45
N ASN A 477 32.83 22.67 -28.39
CA ASN A 477 33.04 22.72 -29.84
C ASN A 477 34.31 21.97 -30.30
N VAL A 478 34.42 20.72 -29.89
CA VAL A 478 35.54 19.84 -30.23
C VAL A 478 35.29 19.17 -31.57
N SER A 479 36.24 19.31 -32.49
CA SER A 479 36.26 18.64 -33.78
C SER A 479 37.50 17.73 -33.86
N LEU A 480 37.29 16.45 -34.15
CA LEU A 480 38.34 15.41 -34.13
C LEU A 480 37.99 14.27 -35.08
N GLY A 481 38.96 13.85 -35.90
CA GLY A 481 38.89 12.67 -36.74
C GLY A 481 39.93 11.61 -36.35
N VAL A 482 39.49 10.38 -36.11
CA VAL A 482 40.36 9.22 -35.82
C VAL A 482 40.26 8.24 -36.99
N LYS A 483 41.39 7.97 -37.65
CA LYS A 483 41.46 7.05 -38.80
C LYS A 483 41.41 5.59 -38.37
N GLU A 484 40.93 4.72 -39.25
CA GLU A 484 40.96 3.28 -39.03
C GLU A 484 42.40 2.78 -38.84
N GLY A 485 42.59 1.81 -37.95
CA GLY A 485 43.91 1.24 -37.65
C GLY A 485 44.86 2.17 -36.85
N SER A 486 44.42 3.38 -36.48
CA SER A 486 45.23 4.30 -35.70
C SER A 486 45.12 4.05 -34.19
N LEU A 487 46.22 4.26 -33.47
CA LEU A 487 46.24 4.30 -32.01
C LEU A 487 46.14 5.76 -31.57
N PHE A 488 45.00 6.15 -31.03
CA PHE A 488 44.73 7.52 -30.59
C PHE A 488 44.57 7.62 -29.07
N GLY A 489 45.15 8.66 -28.46
CA GLY A 489 45.11 8.87 -27.00
C GLY A 489 44.79 10.31 -26.63
N PHE A 490 43.85 10.51 -25.71
CA PHE A 490 43.55 11.83 -25.15
C PHE A 490 44.49 12.16 -23.99
N LEU A 491 45.34 13.17 -24.15
CA LEU A 491 46.23 13.68 -23.10
C LEU A 491 45.75 15.04 -22.60
N GLY A 492 45.77 15.26 -21.28
CA GLY A 492 45.40 16.54 -20.67
C GLY A 492 45.14 16.45 -19.17
N ALA A 493 45.00 17.58 -18.49
CA ALA A 493 44.75 17.64 -17.04
C ALA A 493 43.42 16.97 -16.62
N ASN A 494 43.30 16.60 -15.35
CA ASN A 494 42.03 16.14 -14.77
C ASN A 494 40.98 17.25 -14.87
N GLY A 495 39.77 16.90 -15.30
CA GLY A 495 38.71 17.89 -15.58
C GLY A 495 38.69 18.48 -16.99
N ALA A 496 39.67 18.17 -17.86
CA ALA A 496 39.73 18.68 -19.24
C ALA A 496 38.64 18.12 -20.20
N GLY A 497 37.66 17.35 -19.72
CA GLY A 497 36.58 16.83 -20.55
C GLY A 497 36.83 15.50 -21.27
N LYS A 498 38.02 14.90 -21.16
CA LYS A 498 38.42 13.65 -21.85
C LYS A 498 37.41 12.50 -21.68
N THR A 499 37.10 12.16 -20.42
CA THR A 499 36.15 11.09 -20.09
C THR A 499 34.74 11.40 -20.59
N THR A 500 34.34 12.68 -20.56
CA THR A 500 33.04 13.15 -21.08
C THR A 500 32.96 12.94 -22.59
N LEU A 501 34.02 13.28 -23.33
CA LEU A 501 34.09 13.09 -24.77
C LEU A 501 34.06 11.60 -25.15
N ILE A 502 34.83 10.76 -24.46
CA ILE A 502 34.80 9.30 -24.67
C ILE A 502 33.39 8.74 -24.42
N ARG A 503 32.69 9.19 -23.37
CA ARG A 503 31.30 8.80 -23.12
C ARG A 503 30.34 9.22 -24.23
N MET A 504 30.61 10.34 -24.92
CA MET A 504 29.83 10.76 -26.08
C MET A 504 30.14 9.92 -27.31
N ILE A 505 31.43 9.67 -27.60
CA ILE A 505 31.89 8.80 -28.71
C ILE A 505 31.35 7.38 -28.59
N THR A 506 31.12 6.92 -27.36
CA THR A 506 30.62 5.57 -27.08
C THR A 506 29.09 5.50 -26.94
N GLY A 507 28.40 6.63 -27.11
CA GLY A 507 26.94 6.70 -27.03
C GLY A 507 26.35 6.60 -25.62
N LEU A 508 27.19 6.54 -24.58
CA LEU A 508 26.79 6.53 -23.17
C LEU A 508 26.26 7.88 -22.69
N LEU A 509 26.69 8.97 -23.33
CA LEU A 509 26.27 10.34 -23.06
C LEU A 509 25.88 11.01 -24.37
N SER A 510 24.71 11.64 -24.43
CA SER A 510 24.35 12.41 -25.63
C SER A 510 25.06 13.76 -25.68
N ALA A 511 25.49 14.17 -26.86
CA ALA A 511 26.00 15.52 -27.09
C ALA A 511 24.90 16.58 -26.89
N SER A 512 25.29 17.75 -26.39
CA SER A 512 24.39 18.92 -26.31
C SER A 512 24.30 19.68 -27.63
N SER A 513 25.37 19.65 -28.43
CA SER A 513 25.48 20.21 -29.79
C SER A 513 26.56 19.44 -30.55
N GLY A 514 26.56 19.53 -31.88
CA GLY A 514 27.48 18.83 -32.77
C GLY A 514 27.00 17.41 -33.15
N SER A 515 27.82 16.72 -33.95
CA SER A 515 27.56 15.38 -34.46
C SER A 515 28.72 14.43 -34.16
N ILE A 516 28.43 13.13 -34.01
CA ILE A 516 29.45 12.08 -33.90
C ILE A 516 29.07 10.96 -34.86
N GLU A 517 30.02 10.53 -35.67
CA GLU A 517 29.87 9.43 -36.62
C GLU A 517 30.92 8.35 -36.35
N ILE A 518 30.51 7.11 -36.56
CA ILE A 518 31.32 5.91 -36.40
C ILE A 518 31.28 5.17 -37.74
N PHE A 519 32.41 5.08 -38.42
CA PHE A 519 32.51 4.57 -39.80
C PHE A 519 31.48 5.19 -40.75
N GLY A 520 31.35 6.52 -40.71
CA GLY A 520 30.41 7.29 -41.55
C GLY A 520 28.93 7.14 -41.20
N VAL A 521 28.59 6.42 -40.12
CA VAL A 521 27.21 6.32 -39.62
C VAL A 521 27.08 7.18 -38.37
N PRO A 522 26.11 8.11 -38.30
CA PRO A 522 25.83 8.84 -37.08
C PRO A 522 25.66 7.88 -35.91
N ILE A 523 26.26 8.18 -34.76
CA ILE A 523 26.26 7.28 -33.60
C ILE A 523 24.84 6.87 -33.14
N GLU A 524 23.86 7.71 -33.45
CA GLU A 524 22.45 7.50 -33.17
C GLU A 524 21.83 6.38 -34.03
N ASP A 525 22.37 6.17 -35.23
CA ASP A 525 21.89 5.24 -36.25
C ASP A 525 22.71 3.95 -36.32
N VAL A 526 23.79 3.84 -35.53
CA VAL A 526 24.62 2.64 -35.43
C VAL A 526 23.80 1.49 -34.84
N LYS A 527 23.31 0.61 -35.73
CA LYS A 527 22.51 -0.58 -35.37
C LYS A 527 23.35 -1.68 -34.74
N ASP A 528 24.60 -1.82 -35.20
CA ASP A 528 25.53 -2.82 -34.68
C ASP A 528 26.44 -2.21 -33.62
N ARG A 529 26.17 -2.55 -32.37
CA ARG A 529 26.93 -2.04 -31.24
C ARG A 529 28.27 -2.75 -31.04
N THR A 530 28.55 -3.87 -31.73
CA THR A 530 29.88 -4.54 -31.61
C THR A 530 31.01 -3.72 -32.21
N VAL A 531 30.69 -2.73 -33.04
CA VAL A 531 31.67 -1.85 -33.70
C VAL A 531 32.45 -1.02 -32.67
N LEU A 532 31.89 -0.77 -31.49
CA LEU A 532 32.54 -0.06 -30.39
C LEU A 532 32.57 -0.92 -29.13
N SER A 533 33.76 -1.07 -28.55
CA SER A 533 33.97 -1.72 -27.26
C SER A 533 34.59 -0.75 -26.28
N ILE A 534 34.18 -0.84 -25.01
CA ILE A 534 34.61 0.08 -23.95
C ILE A 534 35.21 -0.72 -22.81
N CYS A 535 36.37 -0.28 -22.33
CA CYS A 535 36.90 -0.68 -21.04
C CYS A 535 36.81 0.53 -20.09
N PRO A 536 35.85 0.55 -19.14
CA PRO A 536 35.71 1.67 -18.21
C PRO A 536 36.94 1.85 -17.32
N GLN A 537 37.23 3.10 -16.92
CA GLN A 537 38.33 3.41 -16.00
C GLN A 537 38.17 2.74 -14.63
N PHE A 538 36.93 2.64 -14.14
CA PHE A 538 36.61 2.02 -12.87
C PHE A 538 35.92 0.68 -13.10
N ASN A 539 36.21 -0.26 -12.20
CA ASN A 539 35.63 -1.61 -12.20
C ASN A 539 34.17 -1.65 -11.72
N ASN A 540 33.46 -0.51 -11.73
CA ASN A 540 32.06 -0.41 -11.30
C ASN A 540 31.09 -1.17 -12.23
N HIS A 541 31.55 -1.51 -13.44
CA HIS A 541 30.83 -2.35 -14.38
C HIS A 541 30.96 -3.86 -14.07
N LEU A 542 31.99 -4.24 -13.29
CA LEU A 542 32.15 -5.62 -12.84
C LEU A 542 31.14 -5.92 -11.75
N PHE A 543 30.66 -7.15 -11.78
CA PHE A 543 29.73 -7.66 -10.80
C PHE A 543 30.54 -8.25 -9.65
N ASN A 544 30.61 -7.55 -8.51
CA ASN A 544 31.37 -8.01 -7.35
C ASN A 544 30.88 -9.39 -6.85
N GLU A 545 29.63 -9.73 -7.17
CA GLU A 545 29.01 -11.01 -6.87
C GLU A 545 29.35 -12.10 -7.89
N LEU A 546 30.20 -11.87 -8.90
CA LEU A 546 30.62 -12.90 -9.86
C LEU A 546 32.13 -13.14 -9.75
N THR A 547 32.52 -14.42 -9.87
CA THR A 547 33.93 -14.80 -10.01
C THR A 547 34.46 -14.38 -11.38
N PRO A 548 35.79 -14.28 -11.57
CA PRO A 548 36.37 -13.99 -12.88
C PRO A 548 35.91 -14.98 -13.96
N ARG A 549 35.84 -16.28 -13.64
CA ARG A 549 35.36 -17.30 -14.58
C ARG A 549 33.90 -17.09 -14.98
N GLU A 550 33.04 -16.70 -14.04
CA GLU A 550 31.63 -16.42 -14.35
C GLU A 550 31.48 -15.16 -15.21
N HIS A 551 32.32 -14.14 -15.01
CA HIS A 551 32.34 -12.94 -15.88
C HIS A 551 32.72 -13.26 -17.33
N PHE A 552 33.65 -14.19 -17.57
CA PHE A 552 34.01 -14.59 -18.95
C PHE A 552 32.98 -15.52 -19.61
N GLN A 553 32.12 -16.17 -18.81
CA GLN A 553 31.09 -17.09 -19.33
C GLN A 553 29.76 -16.40 -19.66
N ILE A 554 29.50 -15.24 -19.05
CA ILE A 554 28.28 -14.43 -19.20
C ILE A 554 28.57 -13.36 -20.24
#